data_AF-A0AAW4PHX0-F1
#
_entry.id   AF-A0AAW4PHX0-F1
#
_cell.length_a   1.000
_cell.length_b   1.000
_cell.length_c   1.000
_cell.angle_alpha   90.00
_cell.angle_beta   90.00
_cell.angle_gamma   90.00
#
_symmetry.space_group_name_H-M   'P 1'
#
loop_
_entity.id
_entity.type
_entity.pdbx_description
1 polymer ?
#
loop_
_entity_poly.entity_id
_entity_poly.type
_entity_poly.pdbx_seq_one_letter_code
_entity_poly.pdbx_strand_id
1 'polypeptide(L)' 'MAGTDSTNPTASDTAPAQTAQWRLRYQVGDLVHYTEWHEDFAAVENLAVQYRYGDYGHDVVIERRTEVEG' A
#
# COMPACT_ATOMS: atom_id res chain seq x y z
N MET A 1 -43.80 30.97 9.19
CA MET A 1 -42.74 31.51 8.31
C MET A 1 -41.44 31.34 9.10
N ALA A 2 -40.69 30.27 8.79
CA ALA A 2 -39.36 30.29 8.13
C ALA A 2 -38.25 30.79 9.09
N GLY A 3 -37.11 30.11 9.30
CA GLY A 3 -36.46 29.14 8.43
C GLY A 3 -35.65 28.08 9.20
N THR A 4 -35.43 27.00 8.48
CA THR A 4 -34.58 25.86 8.78
C THR A 4 -33.11 26.27 8.72
N ASP A 5 -32.42 26.29 9.85
CA ASP A 5 -30.97 26.24 9.86
C ASP A 5 -30.56 24.77 9.70
N SER A 6 -30.58 24.33 8.44
CA SER A 6 -29.94 23.10 8.00
C SER A 6 -28.45 23.28 8.23
N THR A 7 -27.95 22.70 9.32
CA THR A 7 -26.51 22.49 9.53
C THR A 7 -26.00 21.64 8.38
N ASN A 8 -25.50 22.31 7.35
CA ASN A 8 -24.82 21.71 6.23
C ASN A 8 -23.54 21.09 6.81
N PRO A 9 -23.40 19.75 6.90
CA PRO A 9 -22.14 19.20 7.33
C PRO A 9 -21.14 19.59 6.27
N THR A 10 -20.10 20.31 6.68
CA THR A 10 -18.92 20.62 5.87
C THR A 10 -18.57 19.35 5.10
N ALA A 11 -18.83 19.34 3.80
CA ALA A 11 -18.31 18.31 2.93
C ALA A 11 -16.81 18.50 3.00
N SER A 12 -16.16 17.69 3.84
CA SER A 12 -14.72 17.57 3.84
C SER A 12 -14.36 17.23 2.40
N ASP A 13 -13.78 18.20 1.71
CA ASP A 13 -13.11 18.05 0.43
C ASP A 13 -11.97 17.06 0.67
N THR A 14 -12.36 15.79 0.70
CA THR A 14 -11.48 14.68 1.03
C THR A 14 -10.73 14.46 -0.25
N ALA A 15 -9.47 14.90 -0.29
CA ALA A 15 -8.55 14.52 -1.35
C ALA A 15 -8.74 13.02 -1.63
N PRO A 16 -8.83 12.59 -2.90
CA PRO A 16 -9.16 11.22 -3.25
C PRO A 16 -8.29 10.27 -2.43
N ALA A 17 -8.94 9.27 -1.83
CA ALA A 17 -8.27 8.29 -0.99
C ALA A 17 -7.21 7.59 -1.86
N GLN A 18 -5.96 7.99 -1.69
CA GLN A 18 -4.84 7.39 -2.38
C GLN A 18 -4.63 6.00 -1.80
N THR A 19 -5.15 4.97 -2.47
CA THR A 19 -4.89 3.58 -2.10
C THR A 19 -3.45 3.27 -2.44
N ALA A 20 -2.62 3.25 -1.40
CA ALA A 20 -1.26 2.77 -1.53
C ALA A 20 -1.28 1.24 -1.60
N GLN A 21 -0.39 0.70 -2.42
CA GLN A 21 -0.17 -0.73 -2.51
C GLN A 21 1.33 -1.01 -2.41
N TRP A 22 1.66 -2.16 -1.86
CA TRP A 22 3.02 -2.59 -1.55
C TRP A 22 3.30 -3.97 -2.12
N ARG A 23 4.55 -4.24 -2.47
CA ARG A 23 5.00 -5.59 -2.83
C ARG A 23 6.44 -5.80 -2.42
N LEU A 24 6.90 -7.05 -2.40
CA LEU A 24 8.31 -7.36 -2.30
C LEU A 24 8.94 -7.51 -3.68
N ARG A 25 10.17 -7.03 -3.78
CA ARG A 25 11.13 -7.40 -4.82
C ARG A 25 12.32 -8.08 -4.15
N TYR A 26 12.74 -9.22 -4.66
CA TYR A 26 13.90 -9.96 -4.14
C TYR A 26 14.64 -10.69 -5.27
N GLN A 27 15.88 -11.10 -5.02
CA GLN A 27 16.72 -11.85 -5.95
C GLN A 27 16.83 -13.31 -5.54
N VAL A 28 16.75 -14.22 -6.53
CA VAL A 28 17.07 -15.64 -6.39
C VAL A 28 18.05 -16.01 -7.49
N GLY A 29 19.33 -16.18 -7.12
CA GLY A 29 20.40 -16.24 -8.11
C GLY A 29 20.43 -14.96 -8.95
N ASP A 30 20.26 -15.10 -10.26
CA ASP A 30 20.24 -13.97 -11.21
C ASP A 30 18.82 -13.50 -11.56
N LEU A 31 17.79 -14.03 -10.91
CA LEU A 31 16.39 -13.74 -11.21
C LEU A 31 15.77 -12.78 -10.20
N VAL A 32 15.13 -11.73 -10.73
CA VAL A 32 14.35 -10.78 -9.94
C VAL A 32 12.92 -11.28 -9.82
N HIS A 33 12.47 -11.51 -8.59
CA HIS A 33 11.11 -11.93 -8.29
C HIS A 33 10.31 -10.79 -7.64
N TYR A 34 9.00 -10.84 -7.87
CA TYR A 34 8.04 -9.89 -7.33
C TYR A 34 6.87 -10.67 -6.72
N THR A 35 6.41 -10.22 -5.56
CA THR A 35 5.10 -10.63 -5.07
C THR A 35 4.01 -9.83 -5.79
N GLU A 36 2.77 -10.28 -5.64
CA GLU A 36 1.62 -9.46 -5.99
C GLU A 36 1.58 -8.18 -5.14
N TRP A 37 0.89 -7.17 -5.67
CA TRP A 37 0.62 -5.94 -4.95
C TRP A 37 -0.43 -6.20 -3.86
N HIS A 38 -0.20 -5.64 -2.68
CA HIS A 38 -1.04 -5.78 -1.50
C HIS A 38 -1.40 -4.40 -0.96
N GLU A 39 -2.61 -4.23 -0.42
CA GLU A 39 -3.06 -2.99 0.24
C GLU A 39 -2.72 -2.94 1.74
N ASP A 40 -2.09 -3.98 2.27
CA ASP A 40 -1.69 -4.02 3.67
C ASP A 40 -0.16 -4.02 3.77
N PHE A 41 0.39 -2.89 4.22
CA PHE A 41 1.82 -2.76 4.45
C PHE A 41 2.32 -3.76 5.51
N ALA A 42 1.54 -4.04 6.55
CA ALA A 42 1.97 -4.92 7.64
C ALA A 42 2.17 -6.36 7.16
N ALA A 43 1.29 -6.84 6.26
CA ALA A 43 1.45 -8.15 5.61
C ALA A 43 2.75 -8.23 4.80
N VAL A 44 3.05 -7.19 4.01
CA VAL A 44 4.26 -7.14 3.17
C VAL A 44 5.53 -6.99 4.02
N GLU A 45 5.49 -6.20 5.08
CA GLU A 45 6.60 -6.04 6.03
C GLU A 45 6.91 -7.36 6.74
N ASN A 46 5.88 -8.05 7.23
CA ASN A 46 6.05 -9.35 7.88
C ASN A 46 6.67 -10.38 6.91
N LEU A 47 6.22 -10.40 5.66
CA LEU A 47 6.80 -11.25 4.62
C LEU A 47 8.26 -10.89 4.33
N ALA A 48 8.61 -9.60 4.30
CA ALA A 48 9.98 -9.15 4.09
C ALA A 48 10.92 -9.67 5.18
N VAL A 49 10.46 -9.65 6.43
CA VAL A 49 11.20 -10.17 7.58
C VAL A 49 11.44 -11.68 7.42
N GLN A 50 10.40 -12.44 7.03
CA GLN A 50 10.54 -13.88 6.79
C GLN A 50 11.55 -14.20 5.67
N TYR A 51 11.52 -13.44 4.57
CA TYR A 51 12.45 -13.63 3.44
C TYR A 51 13.88 -13.23 3.78
N ARG A 52 14.10 -12.25 4.66
CA ARG A 52 15.44 -11.86 5.12
C ARG A 52 16.08 -12.89 6.05
N TYR A 53 15.27 -13.62 6.82
CA TYR A 53 15.75 -14.67 7.72
C TYR A 53 15.78 -16.06 7.09
N GLY A 54 15.03 -16.28 6.01
CA GLY A 54 15.15 -17.48 5.20
C GLY A 54 16.25 -17.35 4.16
N ASP A 55 16.95 -18.44 3.82
CA ASP A 55 17.93 -18.51 2.72
C ASP A 55 17.30 -18.35 1.31
N TYR A 56 16.06 -17.85 1.23
CA TYR A 56 15.25 -17.87 0.00
C TYR A 56 15.41 -16.63 -0.87
N GLY A 57 15.85 -15.49 -0.33
CA GLY A 57 15.91 -14.25 -1.10
C GLY A 57 17.00 -13.31 -0.63
N HIS A 58 17.86 -12.89 -1.56
CA HIS A 58 18.79 -11.78 -1.34
C HIS A 58 18.16 -10.47 -1.81
N ASP A 59 18.70 -9.34 -1.34
CA ASP A 59 18.27 -8.00 -1.77
C ASP A 59 16.76 -7.74 -1.66
N VAL A 60 16.16 -8.16 -0.54
CA VAL A 60 14.72 -8.00 -0.25
C VAL A 60 14.36 -6.53 -0.02
N VAL A 61 13.56 -5.97 -0.93
CA VAL A 61 13.09 -4.58 -0.94
C VAL A 61 11.56 -4.54 -0.95
N ILE A 62 10.98 -3.61 -0.18
CA ILE A 62 9.55 -3.30 -0.24
C ILE A 62 9.37 -2.14 -1.21
N GLU A 63 8.55 -2.35 -2.24
CA GLU A 63 8.15 -1.31 -3.19
C GLU A 63 6.76 -0.78 -2.80
N ARG A 64 6.51 0.51 -3.04
CA ARG A 64 5.23 1.18 -2.85
C ARG A 64 4.78 1.80 -4.17
N ARG A 65 3.52 1.61 -4.54
CA ARG A 65 2.82 2.41 -5.55
C ARG A 65 1.62 3.09 -4.93
N THR A 66 1.18 4.17 -5.56
CA THR A 66 -0.06 4.85 -5.21
C THR A 66 -0.95 4.83 -6.43
N GLU A 67 -2.14 4.26 -6.31
CA GLU A 67 -3.17 4.40 -7.32
C GLU A 67 -3.89 5.74 -7.10
N VAL A 68 -3.95 6.55 -8.16
CA VAL A 68 -4.72 7.80 -8.17
C VAL A 68 -5.95 7.52 -9.02
N GLU A 69 -7.12 7.46 -8.38
CA GLU A 69 -8.39 7.45 -9.10
C GLU A 69 -8.55 8.81 -9.80
N GLY A 70 -8.66 8.79 -11.12
CA GLY A 70 -8.84 9.96 -11.98
C GLY A 70 -10.26 10.09 -12.50
#